data_AF-A0A2V2PVU1-F1
#
_entry.id   AF-A0A2V2PVU1-F1
#
_cell.length_a   1.000
_cell.length_b   1.000
_cell.length_c   1.000
_cell.angle_alpha   90.00
_cell.angle_beta   90.00
_cell.angle_gamma   90.00
#
_symmetry.space_group_name_H-M   'P 1'
#
loop_
_entity.id
_entity.type
_entity.pdbx_description
1 polymer ?
#
loop_
_entity_poly.entity_id
_entity_poly.type
_entity_poly.pdbx_seq_one_letter_code
_entity_poly.pdbx_strand_id
1 'polypeptide(L)'
;SYVLCELGEHPAPTDHAALLRPAEQPDHPALWLFWTAAHTPDTHPAHRIDTAPWCPATLRNLANNAVLPCSLYNRHPTGHSWDITDPLADLIAGTLTTDDATDNTTDDPRGRPQP
;
A
#
# COMPACT_ATOMS: atom_id res chain seq x y z
N SER A 1 -12.18 14.07 -22.13
CA SER A 1 -11.27 13.09 -21.50
C SER A 1 -11.69 11.71 -22.00
N TYR A 2 -10.75 10.91 -22.46
CA TYR A 2 -11.00 9.51 -22.80
C TYR A 2 -10.44 8.68 -21.66
N VAL A 3 -11.23 7.73 -21.16
CA VAL A 3 -10.80 6.82 -20.11
C VAL A 3 -10.54 5.48 -20.79
N LEU A 4 -9.27 5.15 -20.94
CA LEU A 4 -8.85 3.85 -21.46
C LEU A 4 -8.66 2.94 -20.25
N CYS A 5 -9.33 1.79 -20.26
CA CYS A 5 -8.85 0.66 -19.47
C CYS A 5 -7.48 0.33 -20.05
N GLU A 6 -6.43 0.25 -19.22
CA GLU A 6 -5.20 -0.38 -19.69
C GLU A 6 -5.58 -1.79 -20.11
N LEU A 7 -5.55 -2.04 -21.41
CA LEU A 7 -6.09 -3.21 -22.10
C LEU A 7 -5.17 -4.43 -21.91
N GLY A 8 -4.71 -4.64 -20.67
CA GLY A 8 -4.02 -5.85 -20.28
C GLY A 8 -5.02 -7.01 -20.25
N GLU A 9 -4.63 -8.14 -20.82
CA GLU A 9 -5.40 -9.38 -20.69
C GLU A 9 -5.36 -9.82 -19.22
N HIS A 10 -6.50 -9.68 -18.53
CA HIS A 10 -6.64 -10.13 -17.15
C HIS A 10 -7.34 -11.49 -17.14
N PRO A 11 -6.66 -12.57 -16.70
CA PRO A 11 -7.21 -13.94 -16.72
C PRO A 11 -8.36 -14.15 -15.72
N ALA A 12 -8.68 -13.16 -14.89
CA ALA A 12 -9.76 -13.17 -13.92
C ALA A 12 -10.55 -11.85 -14.01
N PRO A 13 -11.86 -11.86 -13.69
CA PRO A 13 -12.67 -10.65 -13.68
C PRO A 13 -12.14 -9.70 -12.59
N THR A 14 -11.27 -8.78 -13.00
CA THR A 14 -10.75 -7.75 -12.10
C THR A 14 -11.62 -6.53 -12.30
N ASP A 15 -12.25 -6.04 -11.24
CA ASP A 15 -13.00 -4.79 -11.28
C ASP A 15 -12.01 -3.63 -11.45
N HIS A 16 -11.93 -3.10 -12.66
CA HIS A 16 -11.14 -1.90 -12.93
C HIS A 16 -11.96 -0.67 -12.55
N ALA A 17 -11.27 0.38 -12.07
CA ALA A 17 -11.89 1.68 -11.91
C ALA A 17 -10.92 2.80 -12.31
N ALA A 18 -11.49 3.90 -12.81
CA ALA A 18 -10.76 5.11 -13.13
C ALA A 18 -11.45 6.32 -12.51
N LEU A 19 -10.65 7.22 -11.94
CA LEU A 19 -11.12 8.47 -11.36
C LEU A 19 -11.59 9.40 -12.48
N LEU A 20 -12.87 9.81 -12.44
CA LEU A 20 -13.41 10.80 -13.38
C LEU A 20 -13.30 12.21 -12.81
N ARG A 21 -13.63 12.37 -11.51
CA ARG A 21 -13.61 13.66 -10.83
C ARG A 21 -13.41 13.47 -9.32
N PRO A 22 -12.41 14.11 -8.69
CA PRO A 22 -12.31 14.16 -7.24
C PRO A 22 -13.46 14.97 -6.65
N ALA A 23 -13.87 14.67 -5.42
CA ALA A 23 -14.81 15.54 -4.72
C ALA A 23 -14.22 16.93 -4.45
N GLU A 24 -15.08 17.95 -4.33
CA GLU A 24 -14.62 19.30 -3.97
C GLU A 24 -14.02 19.36 -2.56
N GLN A 25 -14.48 18.48 -1.66
CA GLN A 25 -13.86 18.29 -0.35
C GLN A 25 -13.07 16.98 -0.33
N PRO A 26 -11.85 16.96 0.25
CA PRO A 26 -10.96 15.80 0.21
C PRO A 26 -11.56 14.50 0.77
N ASP A 27 -12.43 14.60 1.79
CA ASP A 27 -13.01 13.45 2.49
C ASP A 27 -14.32 12.95 1.87
N HIS A 28 -14.79 13.60 0.80
CA HIS A 28 -16.02 13.21 0.13
C HIS A 28 -15.81 12.15 -0.97
N PRO A 29 -16.82 11.32 -1.25
CA PRO A 29 -16.79 10.36 -2.35
C PRO A 29 -16.48 11.03 -3.69
N ALA A 30 -15.50 10.49 -4.41
CA ALA A 30 -15.17 10.90 -5.76
C ALA A 30 -16.05 10.18 -6.79
N LEU A 31 -16.12 10.71 -8.01
CA LEU A 31 -16.82 10.09 -9.14
C LEU A 31 -15.87 9.16 -9.90
N TRP A 32 -16.29 7.91 -10.10
CA TRP A 32 -15.50 6.86 -10.72
C TRP A 32 -16.23 6.22 -11.89
N LEU A 33 -15.46 5.73 -12.86
CA LEU A 33 -15.92 4.76 -13.85
C LEU A 33 -15.46 3.38 -13.40
N PHE A 34 -16.38 2.41 -13.35
CA PHE A 34 -16.08 1.01 -13.06
C PHE A 34 -16.35 0.15 -14.30
N TRP A 35 -15.43 -0.75 -14.63
CA TRP A 35 -15.67 -1.78 -15.65
C TRP A 35 -16.02 -3.08 -14.95
N THR A 36 -17.18 -3.64 -15.29
CA THR A 36 -17.59 -4.96 -14.80
C THR A 36 -17.13 -6.00 -15.80
N ALA A 37 -16.22 -6.88 -15.38
CA ALA A 37 -15.47 -7.80 -16.23
C ALA A 37 -16.28 -9.02 -16.73
N ALA A 38 -17.56 -8.85 -17.05
CA ALA A 38 -18.30 -9.83 -17.84
C ALA A 38 -17.92 -9.68 -19.32
N HIS A 39 -16.66 -9.99 -19.65
CA HIS A 39 -16.23 -10.09 -21.05
C HIS A 39 -16.60 -11.48 -21.56
N THR A 40 -17.71 -11.57 -22.28
CA THR A 40 -17.99 -12.65 -23.21
C THR A 40 -17.71 -12.15 -24.63
N PRO A 41 -17.24 -13.01 -25.57
CA PRO A 41 -16.89 -12.58 -26.93
C PRO A 41 -17.98 -11.79 -27.66
N ASP A 42 -19.24 -12.02 -27.28
CA ASP A 42 -20.42 -11.39 -27.89
C ASP A 42 -21.03 -10.25 -27.05
N THR A 43 -20.36 -9.78 -26.00
CA THR A 43 -20.92 -8.76 -25.10
C THR A 43 -19.94 -7.61 -24.88
N HIS A 44 -20.41 -6.40 -25.16
CA HIS A 44 -19.65 -5.19 -24.86
C HIS A 44 -19.36 -5.12 -23.36
N PRO A 45 -18.14 -4.69 -22.96
CA PRO A 45 -17.82 -4.53 -21.55
C PRO A 45 -18.83 -3.58 -20.89
N ALA A 46 -19.57 -4.10 -19.91
CA ALA A 46 -20.47 -3.28 -19.12
C ALA A 46 -19.63 -2.35 -18.24
N HIS A 47 -20.03 -1.08 -18.21
CA HIS A 47 -19.43 -0.08 -17.35
C HIS A 47 -20.52 0.64 -16.58
N ARG A 48 -20.17 1.12 -15.38
CA ARG A 48 -21.03 1.99 -14.59
C ARG A 48 -20.24 3.19 -14.09
N ILE A 49 -20.92 4.32 -13.95
CA ILE A 49 -20.38 5.51 -13.31
C ILE A 49 -21.07 5.63 -11.96
N ASP A 50 -20.29 5.73 -10.89
CA ASP A 50 -20.83 5.83 -9.53
C ASP A 50 -19.87 6.62 -8.63
N THR A 51 -20.40 7.12 -7.52
CA THR A 51 -19.60 7.73 -6.45
C THR A 51 -19.06 6.66 -5.51
N ALA A 52 -17.78 6.75 -5.16
CA ALA A 52 -17.17 5.85 -4.17
C ALA A 52 -16.19 6.63 -3.28
N PRO A 53 -16.12 6.28 -1.98
CA PRO A 53 -15.17 6.90 -1.06
C PRO A 53 -13.73 6.57 -1.48
N TRP A 54 -12.81 7.46 -1.12
CA TRP A 54 -11.38 7.19 -1.22
C TRP A 54 -10.98 6.02 -0.33
N CYS A 55 -9.93 5.31 -0.72
CA CYS A 55 -9.29 4.33 0.15
C CYS A 55 -8.74 5.05 1.39
N PRO A 56 -9.05 4.59 2.62
CA PRO A 56 -8.62 5.26 3.85
C PRO A 56 -7.13 5.05 4.15
N ALA A 57 -6.43 4.27 3.33
CA ALA A 57 -5.07 3.87 3.61
C ALA A 57 -4.06 4.98 3.25
N THR A 58 -2.99 5.09 4.05
CA THR A 58 -1.90 6.04 3.82
C THR A 58 -0.65 5.30 3.35
N LEU A 59 -0.09 5.76 2.23
CA LEU A 59 1.14 5.27 1.64
C LEU A 59 2.33 6.08 2.15
N ARG A 60 3.45 5.39 2.42
CA ARG A 60 4.71 6.03 2.77
C ARG A 60 5.63 6.05 1.56
N ASN A 61 6.02 7.24 1.13
CA ASN A 61 7.06 7.40 0.12
C ASN A 61 8.42 7.15 0.78
N LEU A 62 9.10 6.06 0.40
CA LEU A 62 10.38 5.68 1.01
C LEU A 62 11.55 6.59 0.60
N ALA A 63 11.44 7.29 -0.53
CA ALA A 63 12.51 8.16 -1.03
C ALA A 63 12.59 9.49 -0.27
N ASN A 64 11.45 10.04 0.15
CA ASN A 64 11.38 11.35 0.81
C ASN A 64 10.63 11.33 2.16
N ASN A 65 10.28 10.15 2.64
CA ASN A 65 9.59 9.93 3.92
C ASN A 65 8.20 10.57 4.02
N ALA A 66 7.61 11.02 2.90
CA ALA A 66 6.28 11.63 2.89
C ALA A 66 5.18 10.59 3.13
N VAL A 67 4.09 11.01 3.77
CA VAL A 67 2.87 10.21 3.94
C VAL A 67 1.81 10.78 3.01
N LEU A 68 1.29 9.95 2.11
CA LEU A 68 0.32 10.32 1.10
C LEU A 68 -0.94 9.44 1.24
N PRO A 69 -2.15 9.96 1.01
CA PRO A 69 -3.33 9.10 0.91
C PRO A 69 -3.23 8.19 -0.32
N CYS A 70 -3.82 7.00 -0.23
CA CYS A 70 -4.03 6.16 -1.39
C CYS A 70 -4.98 6.85 -2.37
N SER A 71 -4.59 6.92 -3.65
CA SER A 71 -5.34 7.62 -4.70
C SER A 71 -6.41 6.77 -5.38
N LEU A 72 -6.72 5.60 -4.81
CA LEU A 72 -7.70 4.65 -5.35
C LEU A 72 -9.00 4.68 -4.54
N TYR A 73 -10.06 4.10 -5.11
CA TYR A 73 -11.36 3.96 -4.44
C TYR A 73 -11.30 2.91 -3.32
N ASN A 74 -12.13 3.05 -2.29
CA ASN A 74 -12.21 2.07 -1.21
C ASN A 74 -12.58 0.68 -1.73
N ARG A 75 -11.84 -0.36 -1.28
CA ARG A 75 -11.94 -1.76 -1.74
C ARG A 75 -11.44 -2.00 -3.16
N HIS A 76 -10.49 -1.20 -3.63
CA HIS A 76 -9.74 -1.52 -4.84
C HIS A 76 -9.03 -2.88 -4.72
N PRO A 77 -8.91 -3.65 -5.83
CA PRO A 77 -8.32 -5.00 -5.81
C PRO A 77 -6.79 -4.98 -5.67
N THR A 78 -6.13 -3.88 -6.04
CA THR A 78 -4.67 -3.74 -5.92
C THR A 78 -4.27 -3.78 -4.44
N GLY A 79 -3.29 -4.60 -4.08
CA GLY A 79 -2.70 -4.58 -2.74
C GLY A 79 -1.91 -3.30 -2.47
N HIS A 80 -1.55 -3.07 -1.21
CA HIS A 80 -0.70 -1.97 -0.78
C HIS A 80 0.73 -2.44 -0.54
N SER A 81 1.66 -1.50 -0.35
CA SER A 81 3.07 -1.83 -0.15
C SER A 81 3.36 -2.64 1.13
N TRP A 82 2.51 -2.54 2.16
CA TRP A 82 2.63 -3.37 3.38
C TRP A 82 2.03 -4.77 3.22
N ASP A 83 1.28 -5.03 2.16
CA ASP A 83 0.79 -6.37 1.84
C ASP A 83 1.90 -7.20 1.16
N ILE A 84 3.03 -6.58 0.82
CA ILE A 84 4.20 -7.24 0.24
C ILE A 84 5.08 -7.77 1.36
N THR A 85 5.16 -9.10 1.46
CA THR A 85 6.18 -9.77 2.28
C THR A 85 7.53 -9.69 1.57
N ASP A 86 8.52 -9.02 2.16
CA ASP A 86 9.91 -9.10 1.70
C ASP A 86 10.47 -10.48 2.05
N PRO A 87 10.72 -11.36 1.06
CA PRO A 87 11.19 -12.72 1.32
C PRO A 87 12.61 -12.75 1.92
N LEU A 88 13.33 -11.64 1.92
CA LEU A 88 14.69 -11.52 2.43
C LEU A 88 14.76 -10.82 3.80
N ALA A 89 13.63 -10.37 4.35
CA ALA A 89 13.60 -9.58 5.59
C ALA A 89 14.31 -10.28 6.76
N ASP A 90 13.99 -11.56 6.99
CA ASP A 90 14.57 -12.35 8.09
C ASP A 90 16.07 -12.63 7.89
N LEU A 91 16.52 -12.74 6.64
CA LEU A 91 17.92 -12.95 6.29
C LEU A 91 18.76 -11.69 6.52
N ILE A 92 18.19 -10.50 6.27
CA ILE A 92 18.86 -9.21 6.49
C ILE A 92 18.89 -8.86 7.99
N ALA A 93 17.79 -9.11 8.72
CA ALA A 93 17.69 -8.76 10.14
C ALA A 93 18.74 -9.48 11.01
N GLY A 94 19.27 -10.61 10.53
CA GLY A 94 20.20 -11.46 11.27
C GLY A 94 19.52 -12.12 12.47
N THR A 95 19.98 -13.31 12.86
CA THR A 95 19.60 -13.86 14.16
C THR A 95 20.19 -12.95 15.23
N LEU A 96 19.35 -12.18 15.93
CA LEU A 96 19.74 -11.57 17.21
C LEU A 96 20.03 -12.72 18.18
N THR A 97 21.25 -13.22 18.16
CA THR A 97 21.75 -14.16 19.16
C THR A 97 21.84 -13.40 20.46
N THR A 98 21.08 -13.86 21.46
CA THR A 98 21.06 -13.39 22.86
C THR A 98 22.45 -13.25 23.49
N ASP A 99 23.49 -13.79 22.88
CA ASP A 99 24.87 -13.77 23.36
C ASP A 99 25.51 -12.36 23.44
N ASP A 100 24.91 -11.34 22.80
CA ASP A 100 25.37 -9.94 22.92
C ASP A 100 24.92 -9.26 24.24
N ALA A 101 24.12 -9.94 25.06
CA ALA A 101 23.65 -9.43 26.35
C ALA A 101 24.53 -9.80 27.56
N THR A 102 25.62 -10.57 27.37
CA THR A 102 26.41 -11.11 28.50
C THR A 102 27.87 -10.64 28.59
N ASP A 103 28.29 -9.60 27.87
CA ASP A 103 29.63 -9.01 28.08
C ASP A 103 29.58 -7.62 28.73
N ASN A 104 28.79 -7.50 29.80
CA ASN A 104 28.87 -6.33 30.69
C ASN A 104 28.80 -6.77 32.14
N THR A 105 29.67 -7.70 32.53
CA THR A 105 29.98 -7.95 33.95
C THR A 105 31.43 -8.41 34.04
N THR A 106 32.32 -7.46 34.30
CA THR A 106 33.40 -7.51 35.32
C THR A 106 34.55 -6.62 34.87
N ASP A 107 34.57 -5.37 35.33
CA ASP A 107 35.79 -4.82 35.94
C ASP A 107 35.45 -3.59 36.79
N ASP A 108 35.32 -3.78 38.10
CA ASP A 108 35.52 -2.70 39.08
C ASP A 108 36.43 -3.18 40.21
N PRO A 109 37.74 -2.88 40.15
CA PRO A 109 38.60 -2.89 41.31
C PRO A 109 38.77 -1.45 41.80
N ARG A 110 37.85 -1.01 42.67
CA ARG A 110 38.01 0.01 43.73
C ARG A 110 39.19 1.01 43.55
N GLY A 111 38.84 2.26 43.26
CA GLY A 111 39.37 3.41 44.02
C GLY A 111 39.89 4.61 43.24
N ARG A 112 39.19 5.76 43.34
CA ARG A 112 39.82 7.08 43.59
C ARG A 112 38.79 8.09 44.13
N PRO A 113 39.16 9.00 45.06
CA PRO A 113 38.24 9.91 45.75
C PRO A 113 37.83 11.11 44.88
N GLN A 114 36.65 11.66 45.21
CA GLN A 114 36.11 12.89 44.62
C GLN A 114 36.83 14.14 45.14
N PRO A 115 37.07 15.16 44.30
CA PRO A 115 37.08 16.56 44.69
C PRO A 115 35.69 17.21 44.53
#